data_AF-A0A8I6S1Q2-F1
#
_entry.id   AF-A0A8I6S1Q2-F1
#
_cell.length_a   1.000
_cell.length_b   1.000
_cell.length_c   1.000
_cell.angle_alpha   90.00
_cell.angle_beta   90.00
_cell.angle_gamma   90.00
#
_symmetry.space_group_name_H-M   'P 1'
#
loop_
_entity.id
_entity.type
_entity.pdbx_description
1 polymer ?
#
loop_
_entity_poly.entity_id
_entity_poly.type
_entity_poly.pdbx_seq_one_letter_code
_entity_poly.pdbx_strand_id
1 'polypeptide(L)'
;MLSRMFISQVRQFSQRRLLCTEASLTKSVIGTREVVGYGINGTPSYWDLEMFPYPAVRFREITPNIKALKEKEKGNWKSLTIDEKKCLYRVSFCQTFAEIGAPSGEWKYITGSVLLVLSAAISLYTTIYVLTRGEPPNSFKLESQQAQLKRIIQLRMDPIDGISSKWDYEKNKWK
;
A
#
# COMPACT_ATOMS: atom_id res chain seq x y z
N MET A 1 26.89 -35.79 -38.28
CA MET A 1 27.19 -35.77 -36.83
C MET A 1 27.80 -34.45 -36.35
N LEU A 2 28.83 -33.91 -37.02
CA LEU A 2 29.56 -32.71 -36.60
C LEU A 2 28.71 -31.43 -36.45
N SER A 3 27.74 -31.19 -37.34
CA SER A 3 26.87 -30.00 -37.29
C SER A 3 25.98 -29.95 -36.02
N ARG A 4 25.47 -31.09 -35.55
CA ARG A 4 24.69 -31.15 -34.29
C ARG A 4 25.56 -30.93 -33.06
N MET A 5 26.78 -31.44 -33.07
CA MET A 5 27.75 -31.18 -32.00
C MET A 5 28.13 -29.70 -31.95
N PHE A 6 28.37 -29.07 -33.09
CA PHE A 6 28.70 -27.64 -33.15
C PHE A 6 27.56 -26.75 -32.63
N ILE A 7 26.31 -27.03 -33.05
CA ILE A 7 25.13 -26.31 -32.53
C ILE A 7 24.97 -26.54 -31.02
N SER A 8 25.21 -27.75 -30.51
CA SER A 8 25.17 -28.03 -29.08
C SER A 8 26.25 -27.26 -28.29
N GLN A 9 27.45 -27.13 -28.84
CA GLN A 9 28.54 -26.37 -28.21
C GLN A 9 28.28 -24.87 -28.23
N VAL A 10 27.75 -24.32 -29.33
CA VAL A 10 27.35 -22.91 -29.41
C VAL A 10 26.23 -22.61 -28.40
N ARG A 11 25.26 -23.52 -28.26
CA ARG A 11 24.15 -23.38 -27.29
C ARG A 11 24.64 -23.49 -25.84
N GLN A 12 25.55 -24.41 -25.54
CA GLN A 12 26.20 -24.52 -24.24
C GLN A 12 27.04 -23.28 -23.93
N PHE A 13 27.76 -22.74 -24.91
CA PHE A 13 28.57 -21.55 -24.74
C PHE A 13 27.71 -20.30 -24.49
N SER A 14 26.60 -20.14 -25.22
CA SER A 14 25.67 -19.03 -25.00
C SER A 14 24.98 -19.13 -23.63
N GLN A 15 24.56 -20.33 -23.22
CA GLN A 15 23.98 -20.58 -21.89
C GLN A 15 25.00 -20.29 -20.78
N ARG A 16 26.25 -20.74 -20.91
CA ARG A 16 27.31 -20.43 -19.95
C ARG A 16 27.61 -18.95 -19.87
N ARG A 17 27.63 -18.24 -21.01
CA ARG A 17 27.86 -16.80 -21.05
C ARG A 17 26.75 -16.04 -20.33
N LEU A 18 25.49 -16.38 -20.59
CA LEU A 18 24.32 -15.79 -19.94
C LEU A 18 24.36 -15.99 -18.41
N LEU A 19 24.62 -17.22 -17.95
CA LEU A 19 24.76 -17.55 -16.52
C LEU A 19 25.91 -16.79 -15.86
N CYS A 20 27.06 -16.63 -16.53
CA CYS A 20 28.17 -15.84 -16.00
C CYS A 20 27.82 -14.34 -15.88
N THR A 21 27.12 -13.76 -16.86
CA THR A 21 26.64 -12.37 -16.77
C THR A 21 25.65 -12.19 -15.63
N GLU A 22 24.69 -13.10 -15.47
CA GLU A 22 23.69 -13.05 -14.41
C GLU A 22 24.31 -13.23 -13.01
N ALA A 23 25.25 -14.17 -12.86
CA ALA A 23 26.03 -14.35 -11.64
C ALA A 23 26.91 -13.11 -11.32
N SER A 24 27.45 -12.44 -12.33
CA SER A 24 28.24 -11.22 -12.12
C SER A 24 27.37 -10.02 -11.71
N LEU A 25 26.16 -9.92 -12.25
CA LEU A 25 25.23 -8.82 -11.98
C LEU A 25 24.54 -9.00 -10.62
N THR A 26 24.16 -10.22 -10.27
CA THR A 26 23.67 -10.53 -8.92
C THR A 26 24.74 -10.23 -7.87
N LYS A 27 26.00 -10.59 -8.13
CA LYS A 27 27.12 -10.25 -7.22
C LYS A 27 27.35 -8.74 -7.09
N SER A 28 27.16 -7.94 -8.14
CA SER A 28 27.29 -6.48 -8.04
C SER A 28 26.19 -5.84 -7.18
N VAL A 29 24.99 -6.42 -7.18
CA VAL A 29 23.84 -5.93 -6.39
C VAL A 29 23.96 -6.35 -4.92
N ILE A 30 24.41 -7.58 -4.66
CA ILE A 30 24.45 -8.17 -3.32
C ILE A 30 25.74 -7.82 -2.57
N GLY A 31 26.83 -7.55 -3.30
CA GLY A 31 28.13 -7.25 -2.73
C GLY A 31 28.83 -8.51 -2.21
N THR A 32 29.39 -8.44 -1.02
CA THR A 32 30.12 -9.56 -0.37
C THR A 32 29.26 -10.34 0.63
N ARG A 33 27.94 -10.10 0.63
CA ARG A 33 27.00 -10.81 1.51
C ARG A 33 26.89 -12.28 1.13
N GLU A 34 26.70 -13.11 2.14
CA GLU A 34 26.56 -14.55 1.98
C GLU A 34 25.16 -14.91 1.46
N VAL A 35 25.13 -15.73 0.41
CA VAL A 35 23.90 -16.36 -0.11
C VAL A 35 23.69 -17.68 0.63
N VAL A 36 22.55 -17.79 1.31
CA VAL A 36 22.24 -18.87 2.26
C VAL A 36 21.12 -19.78 1.73
N GLY A 37 20.31 -19.29 0.81
CA GLY A 37 19.16 -20.03 0.29
C GLY A 37 18.80 -19.66 -1.15
N TYR A 38 17.77 -20.34 -1.66
CA TYR A 38 17.28 -20.15 -3.03
C TYR A 38 16.58 -18.81 -3.23
N GLY A 39 15.90 -18.30 -2.20
CA GLY A 39 15.19 -17.03 -2.25
C GLY A 39 13.86 -17.05 -3.00
N ILE A 40 13.24 -15.87 -3.06
CA ILE A 40 12.00 -15.68 -3.82
C ILE A 40 12.35 -15.74 -5.32
N ASN A 41 11.69 -16.65 -6.04
CA ASN A 41 11.85 -16.85 -7.49
C ASN A 41 13.29 -17.18 -7.94
N GLY A 42 14.09 -17.81 -7.07
CA GLY A 42 15.47 -18.19 -7.39
C GLY A 42 16.47 -17.03 -7.43
N THR A 43 16.04 -15.84 -6.98
CA THR A 43 16.90 -14.67 -6.90
C THR A 43 17.50 -14.55 -5.50
N PRO A 44 18.83 -14.33 -5.38
CA PRO A 44 19.46 -14.10 -4.10
C PRO A 44 19.16 -12.66 -3.61
N SER A 45 17.92 -12.41 -3.22
CA SER A 45 17.45 -11.11 -2.74
C SER A 45 17.19 -11.13 -1.23
N TYR A 46 17.30 -9.96 -0.60
CA TYR A 46 17.02 -9.76 0.82
C TYR A 46 15.69 -9.03 0.99
N TRP A 47 14.79 -9.59 1.78
CA TRP A 47 13.51 -8.96 2.13
C TRP A 47 13.13 -9.30 3.58
N ASP A 48 12.71 -8.29 4.34
CA ASP A 48 12.10 -8.47 5.66
C ASP A 48 10.59 -8.63 5.49
N LEU A 49 10.16 -9.88 5.33
CA LEU A 49 8.76 -10.23 5.09
C LEU A 49 8.32 -11.32 6.06
N GLU A 50 7.13 -11.16 6.64
CA GLU A 50 6.58 -12.15 7.57
C GLU A 50 6.35 -13.51 6.92
N MET A 51 5.88 -13.50 5.67
CA MET A 51 5.63 -14.70 4.87
C MET A 51 6.91 -15.43 4.41
N PHE A 52 8.05 -14.73 4.38
CA PHE A 52 9.35 -15.29 4.00
C PHE A 52 10.38 -14.97 5.09
N PRO A 53 10.29 -15.64 6.26
CA PRO A 53 11.10 -15.32 7.43
C PRO A 53 12.60 -15.61 7.25
N TYR A 54 12.96 -16.34 6.19
CA TYR A 54 14.34 -16.70 5.88
C TYR A 54 14.71 -16.16 4.49
N PRO A 55 15.30 -14.96 4.41
CA PRO A 55 15.72 -14.37 3.14
C PRO A 55 16.89 -15.16 2.53
N ALA A 56 17.06 -15.02 1.22
CA ALA A 56 18.05 -15.77 0.45
C ALA A 56 19.50 -15.39 0.79
N VAL A 57 19.69 -14.17 1.28
CA VAL A 57 20.98 -13.53 1.54
C VAL A 57 20.98 -13.02 2.98
N ARG A 58 22.15 -12.93 3.61
CA ARG A 58 22.31 -12.24 4.90
C ARG A 58 22.20 -10.73 4.75
N PHE A 59 21.69 -10.03 5.75
CA PHE A 59 21.57 -8.56 5.69
C PHE A 59 22.94 -7.85 5.56
N ARG A 60 23.92 -8.24 6.39
CA ARG A 60 25.26 -7.60 6.41
C ARG A 60 26.30 -8.41 5.67
N GLU A 61 27.31 -7.68 5.19
CA GLU A 61 28.54 -8.25 4.64
C GLU A 61 29.42 -8.87 5.75
N ILE A 62 30.17 -9.93 5.41
CA ILE A 62 31.04 -10.61 6.37
C ILE A 62 32.35 -9.84 6.50
N THR A 63 32.43 -8.98 7.52
CA THR A 63 33.68 -8.35 7.94
C THR A 63 34.56 -9.34 8.72
N PRO A 64 35.88 -9.11 8.85
CA PRO A 64 36.77 -10.02 9.58
C PRO A 64 36.34 -10.29 11.02
N ASN A 65 35.78 -9.28 11.70
CA ASN A 65 35.25 -9.43 13.07
C ASN A 65 34.02 -10.35 13.11
N ILE A 66 33.12 -10.21 12.13
CA ILE A 66 31.95 -11.10 12.00
C ILE A 66 32.40 -12.52 11.67
N LYS A 67 33.45 -12.69 10.87
CA LYS A 67 33.99 -14.00 10.53
C LYS A 67 34.46 -14.78 11.76
N ALA A 68 35.16 -14.13 12.69
CA ALA A 68 35.55 -14.76 13.96
C ALA A 68 34.31 -15.17 14.79
N LEU A 69 33.27 -14.33 14.80
CA LEU A 69 32.01 -14.64 15.49
C LEU A 69 31.25 -15.80 14.84
N LYS A 70 31.28 -15.91 13.50
CA LYS A 70 30.73 -17.04 12.73
C LYS A 70 31.46 -18.35 13.01
N GLU A 71 32.78 -18.32 13.21
CA GLU A 71 33.50 -19.53 13.63
C GLU A 71 33.10 -19.97 15.05
N LYS A 72 32.86 -19.02 15.97
CA LYS A 72 32.28 -19.35 17.29
C LYS A 72 30.85 -19.88 17.20
N GLU A 73 30.04 -19.39 16.24
CA GLU A 73 28.65 -19.84 16.01
C GLU A 73 28.58 -21.34 15.71
N LYS A 74 29.61 -21.93 15.08
CA LYS A 74 29.67 -23.38 14.80
C LYS A 74 29.82 -24.24 16.06
N GLY A 75 30.22 -23.65 17.20
CA GLY A 75 30.38 -24.32 18.48
C GLY A 75 29.11 -24.32 19.34
N ASN A 76 29.29 -24.41 20.67
CA ASN A 76 28.16 -24.46 21.61
C ASN A 76 27.56 -23.06 21.84
N TRP A 77 26.25 -22.90 21.61
CA TRP A 77 25.57 -21.60 21.78
C TRP A 77 25.37 -21.18 23.26
N LYS A 78 25.62 -22.09 24.21
CA LYS A 78 25.63 -21.74 25.65
C LYS A 78 26.84 -20.90 26.03
N SER A 79 27.95 -20.98 25.29
CA SER A 79 29.15 -20.17 25.55
C SER A 79 29.10 -18.79 24.89
N LEU A 80 28.09 -18.51 24.06
CA LEU A 80 27.90 -17.19 23.44
C LEU A 80 27.19 -16.24 24.41
N THR A 81 27.73 -15.04 24.52
CA THR A 81 27.11 -13.95 25.27
C THR A 81 25.82 -13.46 24.58
N ILE A 82 24.95 -12.77 25.33
CA ILE A 82 23.69 -12.24 24.78
C ILE A 82 23.97 -11.25 23.65
N ASP A 83 25.03 -10.44 23.78
CA ASP A 83 25.38 -9.43 22.79
C ASP A 83 25.95 -10.06 21.52
N GLU A 84 26.74 -11.14 21.63
CA GLU A 84 27.19 -11.93 20.49
C GLU A 84 26.00 -12.54 19.73
N LYS A 85 24.97 -13.03 20.43
CA LYS A 85 23.74 -13.55 19.80
C LYS A 85 22.96 -12.45 19.09
N LYS A 86 22.79 -11.28 19.72
CA LYS A 86 22.13 -10.12 19.09
C LYS A 86 22.91 -9.63 17.88
N CYS A 87 24.24 -9.64 17.94
CA CYS A 87 25.10 -9.29 16.82
C CYS A 87 24.91 -10.27 15.64
N LEU A 88 24.95 -11.59 15.90
CA LEU A 88 24.67 -12.61 14.89
C LEU A 88 23.27 -12.45 14.26
N TYR A 89 22.28 -12.08 15.07
CA TYR A 89 20.93 -11.76 14.58
C TYR A 89 20.95 -10.55 13.64
N ARG A 90 21.54 -9.42 14.04
CA ARG A 90 21.61 -8.19 13.21
C ARG A 90 22.55 -8.30 12.00
N VAL A 91 23.43 -9.30 11.97
CA VAL A 91 24.19 -9.66 10.77
C VAL A 91 23.30 -10.39 9.77
N SER A 92 22.42 -11.24 10.27
CA SER A 92 21.52 -12.05 9.45
C SER A 92 20.32 -11.28 8.96
N PHE A 93 19.71 -10.48 9.85
CA PHE A 93 18.46 -9.79 9.64
C PHE A 93 18.60 -8.28 9.89
N CYS A 94 17.96 -7.46 9.06
CA CYS A 94 17.88 -6.02 9.29
C CYS A 94 16.88 -5.71 10.40
N GLN A 95 15.64 -6.18 10.25
CA GLN A 95 14.55 -5.93 11.18
C GLN A 95 14.12 -7.18 11.96
N THR A 96 13.56 -6.96 13.14
CA THR A 96 12.82 -8.00 13.88
C THR A 96 11.36 -8.04 13.44
N PHE A 97 10.64 -9.14 13.71
CA PHE A 97 9.19 -9.19 13.43
C PHE A 97 8.40 -8.07 14.11
N ALA A 98 8.82 -7.65 15.32
CA ALA A 98 8.20 -6.53 16.02
C ALA A 98 8.45 -5.19 15.31
N GLU A 99 9.60 -5.02 14.66
CA GLU A 99 9.92 -3.83 13.87
C GLU A 99 9.20 -3.84 12.51
N ILE A 100 9.06 -5.00 11.87
CA ILE A 100 8.29 -5.17 10.62
C ILE A 100 6.81 -4.85 10.85
N GLY A 101 6.24 -5.31 11.96
CA GLY A 101 4.85 -5.06 12.33
C GLY A 101 4.60 -3.71 13.03
N ALA A 102 5.61 -2.84 13.14
CA ALA A 102 5.46 -1.58 13.86
C ALA A 102 4.53 -0.61 13.09
N PRO A 103 3.52 -0.01 13.76
CA PRO A 103 2.60 0.91 13.10
C PRO A 103 3.28 2.23 12.73
N SER A 104 3.28 2.58 11.44
CA SER A 104 3.92 3.81 10.89
C SER A 104 3.12 5.11 11.13
N GLY A 105 1.82 4.99 11.42
CA GLY A 105 0.93 6.14 11.61
C GLY A 105 0.57 6.89 10.31
N GLU A 106 0.96 6.38 9.14
CA GLU A 106 0.74 6.99 7.82
C GLU A 106 -0.75 7.29 7.54
N TRP A 107 -1.66 6.47 8.07
CA TRP A 107 -3.10 6.68 7.92
C TRP A 107 -3.55 8.07 8.39
N LYS A 108 -2.89 8.66 9.40
CA LYS A 108 -3.21 10.00 9.90
C LYS A 108 -2.89 11.06 8.85
N TYR A 109 -1.75 10.93 8.19
CA TYR A 109 -1.34 11.82 7.11
C TYR A 109 -2.26 11.69 5.90
N ILE A 110 -2.61 10.46 5.52
CA ILE A 110 -3.52 10.19 4.39
C ILE A 110 -4.91 10.77 4.68
N THR A 111 -5.49 10.51 5.86
CA THR A 111 -6.80 11.07 6.23
C THR A 111 -6.76 12.60 6.28
N GLY A 112 -5.71 13.18 6.84
CA GLY A 112 -5.54 14.64 6.88
C GLY A 112 -5.47 15.27 5.49
N SER A 113 -4.68 14.69 4.58
CA SER A 113 -4.52 15.21 3.22
C SER A 113 -5.82 15.11 2.41
N VAL A 114 -6.57 14.01 2.54
CA VAL A 114 -7.88 13.83 1.90
C VAL A 114 -8.87 14.92 2.35
N LEU A 115 -8.96 15.17 3.66
CA LEU A 115 -9.86 16.19 4.21
C LEU A 115 -9.48 17.60 3.75
N LEU A 116 -8.18 17.91 3.64
CA LEU A 116 -7.72 19.20 3.15
C LEU A 116 -8.10 19.43 1.68
N VAL A 117 -7.91 18.42 0.83
CA VAL A 117 -8.28 18.51 -0.60
C VAL A 117 -9.79 18.66 -0.77
N LEU A 118 -10.60 17.90 -0.01
CA LEU A 118 -12.05 18.02 -0.03
C LEU A 118 -12.53 19.41 0.43
N SER A 119 -11.93 19.94 1.50
CA SER A 119 -12.25 21.28 2.00
C SER A 119 -11.92 22.36 0.95
N ALA A 120 -10.76 22.26 0.30
CA ALA A 120 -10.37 23.17 -0.77
C ALA A 120 -11.32 23.10 -1.97
N ALA A 121 -11.75 21.89 -2.36
CA ALA A 121 -12.70 21.69 -3.46
C ALA A 121 -14.07 22.31 -3.17
N ILE A 122 -14.61 22.09 -1.96
CA ILE A 122 -15.90 22.67 -1.54
C ILE A 122 -15.80 24.20 -1.47
N SER A 123 -14.69 24.72 -0.95
CA SER A 123 -14.46 26.16 -0.87
C SER A 123 -14.40 26.80 -2.25
N LEU A 124 -13.63 26.22 -3.17
CA LEU A 124 -13.52 26.70 -4.55
C LEU A 124 -14.88 26.68 -5.26
N TYR A 125 -15.62 25.57 -5.15
CA TYR A 125 -16.97 25.46 -5.71
C TYR A 125 -17.89 26.54 -5.15
N THR A 126 -17.90 26.73 -3.83
CA THR A 126 -18.75 27.72 -3.17
C THR A 126 -18.40 29.15 -3.59
N THR A 127 -17.11 29.47 -3.73
CA THR A 127 -16.66 30.78 -4.22
C THR A 127 -17.14 31.03 -5.66
N ILE A 128 -16.96 30.06 -6.57
CA ILE A 128 -17.44 30.19 -7.96
C ILE A 128 -18.97 30.32 -7.97
N TYR A 129 -19.68 29.53 -7.19
CA TYR A 129 -21.14 29.56 -7.10
C TYR A 129 -21.65 30.93 -6.61
N VAL A 130 -21.06 31.49 -5.57
CA VAL A 130 -21.46 32.81 -5.04
C VAL A 130 -21.17 33.94 -6.03
N LEU A 131 -20.05 33.88 -6.76
CA LEU A 131 -19.68 34.92 -7.73
C LEU A 131 -20.50 34.89 -9.03
N THR A 132 -20.99 33.71 -9.43
CA THR A 132 -21.68 33.52 -10.73
C THR A 132 -23.20 33.45 -10.61
N ARG A 133 -23.73 33.25 -9.41
CA ARG A 133 -25.18 33.09 -9.20
C ARG A 133 -25.92 34.41 -9.39
N GLY A 134 -26.94 34.38 -10.26
CA GLY A 134 -27.95 35.44 -10.38
C GLY A 134 -29.09 35.29 -9.36
N GLU A 135 -30.02 36.25 -9.36
CA GLU A 135 -31.22 36.18 -8.53
C GLU A 135 -32.06 34.93 -8.87
N PRO A 136 -32.51 34.15 -7.88
CA PRO A 136 -33.37 33.01 -8.15
C PRO A 136 -34.72 33.49 -8.71
N PRO A 137 -35.41 32.69 -9.55
CA PRO A 137 -36.68 33.11 -10.11
C PRO A 137 -37.72 33.30 -9.00
N ASN A 138 -38.71 34.17 -9.27
CA ASN A 138 -39.74 34.54 -8.29
C ASN A 138 -40.47 33.34 -7.68
N SER A 139 -40.56 32.21 -8.39
CA SER A 139 -41.16 30.96 -7.88
C SER A 139 -40.44 30.38 -6.66
N PHE A 140 -39.17 30.72 -6.42
CA PHE A 140 -38.42 30.30 -5.24
C PHE A 140 -38.64 31.21 -4.02
N LYS A 141 -39.41 32.30 -4.15
CA LYS A 141 -39.84 33.09 -2.99
C LYS A 141 -40.75 32.25 -2.11
N LEU A 142 -40.62 32.41 -0.79
CA LEU A 142 -41.35 31.59 0.19
C LEU A 142 -42.87 31.61 -0.03
N GLU A 143 -43.45 32.77 -0.29
CA GLU A 143 -44.89 32.91 -0.55
C GLU A 143 -45.34 32.15 -1.80
N SER A 144 -44.54 32.21 -2.88
CA SER A 144 -44.83 31.48 -4.12
C SER A 144 -44.73 29.98 -3.92
N GLN A 145 -43.73 29.52 -3.18
CA GLN A 145 -43.58 28.10 -2.81
C GLN A 145 -44.74 27.62 -1.94
N GLN A 146 -45.17 28.42 -0.96
CA GLN A 146 -46.32 28.09 -0.10
C GLN A 146 -47.63 28.06 -0.88
N ALA A 147 -47.87 29.02 -1.77
CA ALA A 147 -49.03 29.04 -2.64
C ALA A 147 -49.05 27.82 -3.59
N GLN A 148 -47.88 27.49 -4.16
CA GLN A 148 -47.72 26.29 -5.00
C GLN A 148 -47.98 25.01 -4.19
N LEU A 149 -47.41 24.90 -2.98
CA LEU A 149 -47.62 23.76 -2.09
C LEU A 149 -49.10 23.60 -1.71
N LYS A 150 -49.78 24.70 -1.38
CA LYS A 150 -51.23 24.69 -1.12
C LYS A 150 -52.01 24.20 -2.33
N ARG A 151 -51.66 24.67 -3.54
CA ARG A 151 -52.27 24.20 -4.79
C ARG A 151 -52.03 22.70 -5.02
N ILE A 152 -50.81 22.21 -4.81
CA ILE A 152 -50.45 20.79 -4.93
C ILE A 152 -51.32 19.92 -4.02
N ILE A 153 -51.47 20.34 -2.75
CA ILE A 153 -52.29 19.64 -1.76
C ILE A 153 -53.78 19.68 -2.15
N GLN A 154 -54.29 20.84 -2.58
CA GLN A 154 -55.68 21.01 -3.01
C GLN A 154 -56.02 20.15 -4.23
N LEU A 155 -55.10 20.03 -5.18
CA LEU A 155 -55.24 19.17 -6.36
C LEU A 155 -54.97 17.69 -6.06
N ARG A 156 -54.63 17.34 -4.81
CA ARG A 156 -54.30 15.97 -4.38
C ARG A 156 -53.24 15.30 -5.26
N MET A 157 -52.19 16.04 -5.60
CA MET A 157 -51.06 15.48 -6.36
C MET A 157 -50.36 14.39 -5.55
N ASP A 158 -50.17 13.22 -6.16
CA ASP A 158 -49.58 12.03 -5.55
C ASP A 158 -50.21 11.63 -4.19
N PRO A 159 -51.50 11.23 -4.19
CA PRO A 159 -52.28 11.06 -2.97
C PRO A 159 -52.04 9.73 -2.23
N ILE A 160 -51.31 8.78 -2.81
CA ILE A 160 -51.05 7.45 -2.20
C ILE A 160 -49.75 7.48 -1.39
N ASP A 161 -48.61 7.71 -2.06
CA ASP A 161 -47.28 7.68 -1.42
C ASP A 161 -46.56 9.04 -1.40
N GLY A 162 -47.12 10.04 -2.08
CA GLY A 162 -46.47 11.33 -2.31
C GLY A 162 -46.79 12.40 -1.28
N ILE A 163 -46.67 13.66 -1.68
CA ILE A 163 -46.76 14.79 -0.77
C ILE A 163 -48.17 14.98 -0.20
N SER A 164 -49.21 14.75 -1.01
CA SER A 164 -50.61 14.90 -0.58
C SER A 164 -51.05 13.80 0.37
N SER A 165 -50.46 12.60 0.30
CA SER A 165 -50.80 11.51 1.22
C SER A 165 -50.41 11.81 2.67
N LYS A 166 -49.39 12.66 2.86
CA LYS A 166 -48.87 13.11 4.16
C LYS A 166 -49.63 14.31 4.74
N TRP A 167 -50.61 14.86 4.02
CA TRP A 167 -51.45 15.95 4.53
C TRP A 167 -52.75 15.42 5.14
N ASP A 168 -53.08 15.90 6.34
CA ASP A 168 -54.35 15.65 7.01
C ASP A 168 -55.35 16.72 6.55
N TYR A 169 -56.24 16.33 5.63
CA TYR A 169 -57.27 17.19 5.06
C TYR A 169 -58.38 17.56 6.06
N GLU A 170 -58.60 16.78 7.11
CA GLU A 170 -59.61 17.07 8.12
C GLU A 170 -59.10 18.13 9.10
N LYS A 171 -57.83 18.02 9.50
CA LYS A 171 -57.21 18.90 10.50
C LYS A 171 -56.39 20.03 9.90
N ASN A 172 -56.32 20.12 8.56
CA ASN A 172 -55.52 21.10 7.82
C ASN A 172 -54.08 21.24 8.35
N LYS A 173 -53.41 20.09 8.55
CA LYS A 173 -52.02 20.03 9.01
C LYS A 173 -51.30 18.84 8.37
N TRP A 174 -49.97 18.81 8.47
CA TRP A 174 -49.22 17.60 8.15
C TRP A 174 -49.59 16.48 9.13
N LYS A 175 -49.77 15.26 8.60
CA LYS A 175 -50.03 14.05 9.39
C LYS A 175 -48.87 13.75 10.33
#